data_AF-A0A966QFQ3-F1
#
_entry.id   AF-A0A966QFQ3-F1
#
_cell.length_a   1.000
_cell.length_b   1.000
_cell.length_c   1.000
_cell.angle_alpha   90.00
_cell.angle_beta   90.00
_cell.angle_gamma   90.00
#
_symmetry.space_group_name_H-M   'P 1'
#
loop_
_entity.id
_entity.type
_entity.pdbx_description
1 polymer ?
#
loop_
_entity_poly.entity_id
_entity_poly.type
_entity_poly.pdbx_seq_one_letter_code
_entity_poly.pdbx_strand_id
1 'polypeptide(L)' 'MRSTITARGQTVIPAAIRARFSLGPSQRLEWIVEADGSIRVVPVDLSPAAGH' A
#
# COMPACT_ATOMS: atom_id res chain seq x y z
N MET A 1 -9.33 5.06 -10.36
CA MET A 1 -8.87 3.76 -10.90
C MET A 1 -9.62 2.65 -10.17
N ARG A 2 -9.85 1.50 -10.81
CA ARG A 2 -10.52 0.34 -10.18
C ARG A 2 -9.68 -0.90 -10.44
N SER A 3 -9.51 -1.74 -9.42
CA SER A 3 -8.86 -3.03 -9.54
C SER A 3 -9.80 -4.11 -9.01
N THR A 4 -9.71 -5.31 -9.58
CA THR A 4 -10.47 -6.46 -9.13
C THR A 4 -9.62 -7.27 -8.15
N ILE A 5 -10.27 -7.86 -7.14
CA ILE A 5 -9.64 -8.81 -6.23
C ILE A 5 -9.67 -10.18 -6.91
N THR A 6 -8.52 -10.83 -7.00
CA THR A 6 -8.37 -12.20 -7.51
C THR A 6 -9.03 -13.21 -6.58
N ALA A 7 -9.26 -14.43 -7.05
CA ALA A 7 -9.80 -15.51 -6.21
C ALA A 7 -8.99 -15.81 -4.94
N ARG A 8 -7.71 -15.40 -4.90
CA ARG A 8 -6.83 -15.55 -3.73
C ARG A 8 -6.89 -14.37 -2.75
N GLY A 9 -7.82 -13.44 -2.92
CA GLY A 9 -7.94 -12.26 -2.07
C GLY A 9 -6.88 -11.19 -2.32
N GLN A 10 -6.17 -11.24 -3.46
CA GLN A 10 -5.12 -10.28 -3.79
C GLN A 10 -5.58 -9.28 -4.84
N THR A 11 -5.04 -8.06 -4.80
CA THR A 11 -5.15 -7.10 -5.90
C THR A 11 -3.78 -6.58 -6.29
N VAL A 12 -3.64 -6.15 -7.55
CA VAL A 12 -2.41 -5.55 -8.05
C VAL A 12 -2.47 -4.05 -7.87
N ILE A 13 -1.39 -3.46 -7.33
CA ILE A 13 -1.24 -2.01 -7.24
C ILE A 13 -1.08 -1.46 -8.67
N PRO A 14 -1.98 -0.57 -9.14
CA PRO A 14 -1.90 -0.05 -10.50
C PRO A 14 -0.59 0.66 -10.81
N ALA A 15 -0.12 0.58 -12.06
CA ALA A 15 1.19 1.14 -12.46
C ALA A 15 1.33 2.63 -12.15
N ALA A 16 0.26 3.41 -12.32
CA ALA A 16 0.24 4.84 -11.99
C ALA A 16 0.48 5.12 -10.49
N ILE A 17 -0.03 4.26 -9.60
CA ILE A 17 0.22 4.37 -8.15
C ILE A 17 1.66 3.98 -7.84
N ARG A 18 2.15 2.86 -8.40
CA ARG A 18 3.54 2.43 -8.17
C ARG A 18 4.54 3.51 -8.61
N ALA A 19 4.33 4.12 -9.77
CA ALA A 19 5.20 5.19 -10.26
C ALA A 19 5.12 6.44 -9.38
N ARG A 20 3.92 6.83 -8.93
CA ARG A 20 3.72 8.04 -8.11
C ARG A 20 4.35 7.95 -6.72
N PHE A 21 4.34 6.76 -6.13
CA PHE A 21 4.89 6.51 -4.78
C PHE A 21 6.23 5.77 -4.82
N SER A 22 6.84 5.63 -6.00
CA SER A 22 8.11 4.89 -6.19
C SER A 22 8.09 3.49 -5.56
N LEU A 23 6.97 2.77 -5.72
CA LEU A 23 6.78 1.44 -5.13
C LEU A 23 7.54 0.38 -5.92
N GLY A 24 8.59 -0.14 -5.30
CA GLY A 24 9.41 -1.23 -5.83
C GLY A 24 9.18 -2.57 -5.13
N PRO A 25 9.83 -3.64 -5.62
CA PRO A 25 9.94 -4.89 -4.87
C PRO A 25 10.48 -4.63 -3.46
N SER A 26 10.00 -5.41 -2.47
CA SER A 26 10.40 -5.33 -1.05
C SER A 26 9.92 -4.10 -0.25
N GLN A 27 9.20 -3.15 -0.85
CA GLN A 27 8.51 -2.13 -0.07
C GLN A 27 7.27 -2.69 0.63
N ARG A 28 6.98 -2.15 1.81
CA ARG A 28 5.85 -2.55 2.64
C ARG A 28 4.74 -1.52 2.53
N LEU A 29 3.51 -2.01 2.63
CA LEU A 29 2.32 -1.19 2.73
C LEU A 29 1.63 -1.48 4.06
N GLU A 30 1.13 -0.44 4.69
CA GLU A 30 0.24 -0.53 5.84
C GLU A 30 -1.20 -0.28 5.39
N TRP A 31 -2.10 -1.06 5.94
CA TRP A 31 -3.54 -0.98 5.69
C TRP A 31 -4.20 -0.44 6.95
N ILE A 32 -4.87 0.70 6.81
CA ILE A 32 -5.57 1.38 7.90
C ILE A 32 -7.06 1.32 7.58
N VAL A 33 -7.84 0.84 8.54
CA VAL A 33 -9.31 0.83 8.47
C VAL A 33 -9.80 2.04 9.26
N GLU A 34 -10.39 2.99 8.54
CA GLU A 34 -10.92 4.22 9.13
C GLU A 34 -12.32 3.97 9.72
N ALA A 35 -12.76 4.82 10.64
CA ALA A 35 -14.06 4.65 11.31
C ALA A 35 -15.27 4.75 10.36
N ASP A 36 -15.11 5.43 9.22
CA ASP A 36 -16.13 5.53 8.17
C ASP A 36 -16.23 4.29 7.27
N GLY A 37 -15.43 3.25 7.57
CA GLY A 37 -15.36 2.01 6.81
C GLY A 37 -14.50 2.09 5.54
N SER A 38 -13.85 3.23 5.29
CA SER A 38 -12.87 3.34 4.21
C SER A 38 -11.56 2.66 4.57
N ILE A 39 -10.83 2.23 3.55
CA ILE A 39 -9.51 1.62 3.69
C ILE A 39 -8.49 2.59 3.11
N ARG A 40 -7.52 2.98 3.92
CA ARG A 40 -6.34 3.74 3.49
C ARG A 40 -5.15 2.80 3.40
N VAL A 41 -4.39 2.92 2.32
CA VAL A 41 -3.17 2.14 2.11
C VAL A 41 -2.01 3.11 1.98
N VAL A 42 -1.01 2.99 2.84
CA VAL A 42 0.14 3.90 2.89
C VAL A 42 1.46 3.13 2.74
N PRO A 43 2.45 3.67 2.02
CA PRO A 43 3.81 3.13 2.05
C PRO A 43 4.38 3.20 3.46
N VAL A 44 5.01 2.12 3.90
CA VAL A 44 5.80 2.11 5.13
C VAL A 44 7.24 2.27 4.70
N ASP A 45 7.82 3.43 4.97
CA ASP A 45 9.26 3.58 4.86
C ASP A 45 9.92 2.60 5.83
N LEU A 46 10.85 1.79 5.31
CA LEU A 46 11.84 1.12 6.15
C LEU A 46 12.85 2.17 6.65
N SER A 47 12.37 3.24 7.30
CA SER A 47 13.24 4.05 8.12
C SER A 47 13.65 3.14 9.28
N PRO A 48 14.94 2.81 9.47
CA PRO A 48 15.36 2.19 10.72
C PRO A 48 14.89 3.17 11.80
N ALA A 49 14.11 2.67 12.77
CA ALA A 49 13.59 3.49 13.87
C ALA A 49 14.69 4.46 14.31
N ALA A 50 14.42 5.75 14.19
CA ALA A 50 15.36 6.79 14.58
C ALA A 50 15.78 6.48 16.01
N GLY A 51 17.05 6.09 16.18
CA GLY A 51 17.67 6.06 17.48
C GLY A 51 17.72 7.50 17.98
N HIS A 52 16.94 7.77 19.02
CA HIS A 52 17.26 8.78 20.02
C HIS A 52 16.83 8.24 21.38
#